data_AF-A0AAX1ZXW8-F1
#
_entry.id   AF-A0AAX1ZXW8-F1
#
_cell.length_a   1.000
_cell.length_b   1.000
_cell.length_c   1.000
_cell.angle_alpha   90.00
_cell.angle_beta   90.00
_cell.angle_gamma   90.00
#
_symmetry.space_group_name_H-M   'P 1'
#
loop_
_entity.id
_entity.type
_entity.pdbx_description
1 polymer ?
#
loop_
_entity_poly.entity_id
_entity_poly.type
_entity_poly.pdbx_seq_one_letter_code
_entity_poly.pdbx_strand_id
1 'polypeptide(L)'
;MKTKTALASLGLCTALLSGAHVYAEVQSGILEYKGLQANYKLDVDWNLFDNDNAVAETKFVNPKSGYKVAVRLEMWKNNKMQGYKYQEDKEWAQATYSWTGVDVYQSRHSINDTATNKELVVRSLRDD
;
A
#
# COMPACT_ATOMS: atom_id res chain seq x y z
N MET A 1 41.06 -19.76 -14.60
CA MET A 1 40.50 -19.29 -15.90
C MET A 1 39.05 -18.94 -15.69
N LYS A 2 38.61 -17.80 -16.23
CA LYS A 2 37.46 -16.99 -15.79
C LYS A 2 36.10 -17.68 -16.02
N THR A 3 35.28 -17.81 -14.98
CA THR A 3 33.84 -18.08 -15.09
C THR A 3 33.12 -16.78 -15.42
N LYS A 4 32.38 -16.81 -16.54
CA LYS A 4 31.64 -15.68 -17.09
C LYS A 4 30.34 -15.49 -16.30
N THR A 5 30.21 -14.35 -15.61
CA THR A 5 28.95 -13.91 -15.02
C THR A 5 28.03 -13.45 -16.16
N ALA A 6 26.92 -14.15 -16.37
CA ALA A 6 25.87 -13.69 -17.26
C ALA A 6 25.05 -12.61 -16.53
N LEU A 7 25.25 -11.34 -16.89
CA LEU A 7 24.29 -10.28 -16.60
C LEU A 7 23.06 -10.52 -17.47
N ALA A 8 21.94 -10.91 -16.86
CA ALA A 8 20.65 -10.84 -17.51
C ALA A 8 20.23 -9.37 -17.56
N SER A 9 20.42 -8.75 -18.72
CA SER A 9 19.88 -7.45 -19.07
C SER A 9 18.35 -7.54 -19.08
N LEU A 10 17.67 -6.94 -18.09
CA LEU A 10 16.25 -6.60 -18.22
C LEU A 10 16.14 -5.40 -19.17
N GLY A 11 16.09 -5.72 -20.47
CA GLY A 11 15.77 -4.78 -21.52
C GLY A 11 14.26 -4.55 -21.59
N LEU A 12 13.86 -3.36 -21.13
CA LEU A 12 12.88 -2.42 -21.70
C LEU A 12 11.71 -2.99 -22.55
N CYS A 13 10.48 -2.74 -22.10
CA CYS A 13 9.34 -2.52 -22.99
C CYS A 13 8.67 -1.19 -22.61
N THR A 14 8.96 -0.16 -23.40
CA THR A 14 8.17 1.07 -23.50
C THR A 14 6.85 0.75 -24.21
N ALA A 15 5.72 1.00 -23.54
CA ALA A 15 4.43 1.14 -24.20
C ALA A 15 3.98 2.60 -24.05
N LEU A 16 4.15 3.37 -25.14
CA LEU A 16 3.43 4.62 -25.35
C LEU A 16 1.99 4.25 -25.76
N LEU A 17 1.04 4.38 -24.83
CA LEU A 17 -0.34 4.67 -25.17
C LEU A 17 -0.61 6.13 -24.80
N SER A 18 -0.68 7.00 -25.80
CA SER A 18 -1.22 8.33 -25.66
C SER A 18 -2.75 8.23 -25.59
N GLY A 19 -3.30 8.31 -24.37
CA GLY A 19 -4.73 8.38 -24.12
C GLY A 19 -5.01 8.40 -22.62
N ALA A 20 -5.53 9.53 -22.12
CA ALA A 20 -5.69 9.93 -20.72
C ALA A 20 -4.37 10.22 -19.97
N HIS A 21 -4.27 11.41 -19.38
CA HIS A 21 -3.24 11.70 -18.38
C HIS A 21 -3.61 10.93 -17.12
N VAL A 22 -3.16 9.69 -17.03
CA VAL A 22 -3.27 8.85 -15.82
C VAL A 22 -2.07 9.20 -14.96
N TYR A 23 -2.32 9.69 -13.75
CA TYR A 23 -1.30 9.91 -12.73
C TYR A 23 -1.39 8.75 -11.74
N ALA A 24 -0.33 7.95 -11.67
CA ALA A 24 -0.23 6.85 -10.73
C ALA A 24 0.86 7.17 -9.70
N GLU A 25 0.52 7.04 -8.42
CA GLU A 25 1.43 7.31 -7.31
C GLU A 25 1.55 6.10 -6.40
N VAL A 26 2.79 5.70 -6.13
CA VAL A 26 3.09 4.57 -5.25
C VAL A 26 4.01 5.02 -4.14
N GLN A 27 3.50 4.99 -2.91
CA GLN A 27 4.26 5.22 -1.69
C GLN A 27 4.44 3.90 -0.93
N SER A 28 5.64 3.60 -0.46
CA SER A 28 5.91 2.33 0.24
C SER A 28 7.03 2.43 1.27
N GLY A 29 7.12 1.42 2.14
CA GLY A 29 8.18 1.32 3.14
C GLY A 29 8.08 0.08 4.01
N ILE A 30 8.80 0.10 5.13
CA ILE A 30 8.89 -1.02 6.08
C ILE A 30 8.48 -0.56 7.49
N LEU A 31 7.60 -1.33 8.13
CA LEU A 31 7.32 -1.26 9.56
C LEU A 31 8.24 -2.23 10.29
N GLU A 32 8.97 -1.75 11.30
CA GLU A 32 9.82 -2.58 12.13
C GLU A 32 9.38 -2.54 13.60
N TYR A 33 9.27 -3.70 14.24
CA TYR A 33 8.98 -3.81 15.66
C TYR A 33 9.64 -5.03 16.28
N LYS A 34 10.63 -4.83 17.16
CA LYS A 34 11.31 -5.90 17.93
C LYS A 34 11.71 -7.12 17.06
N GLY A 35 12.27 -6.87 15.88
CA GLY A 35 12.70 -7.91 14.93
C GLY A 35 11.61 -8.43 13.98
N LEU A 36 10.35 -7.97 14.11
CA LEU A 36 9.32 -8.13 13.09
C LEU A 36 9.47 -7.05 12.01
N GLN A 37 9.19 -7.42 10.77
CA GLN A 37 9.19 -6.56 9.61
C GLN A 37 7.92 -6.78 8.79
N ALA A 38 7.29 -5.70 8.35
CA ALA A 38 6.19 -5.74 7.40
C ALA A 38 6.36 -4.65 6.34
N ASN A 39 6.23 -5.02 5.07
CA ASN A 39 6.20 -4.09 3.96
C ASN A 39 4.82 -3.45 3.90
N TYR A 40 4.77 -2.13 3.73
CA TYR A 40 3.53 -1.41 3.51
C TYR A 40 3.58 -0.63 2.20
N LYS A 41 2.42 -0.45 1.58
CA LYS A 41 2.27 0.27 0.31
C LYS A 41 0.90 0.95 0.23
N LEU A 42 0.87 2.14 -0.34
CA LEU A 42 -0.31 2.80 -0.91
C LEU A 42 -0.03 3.02 -2.39
N ASP A 43 -0.95 2.56 -3.23
CA ASP A 43 -0.90 2.64 -4.68
C ASP A 43 -2.19 3.31 -5.15
N VAL A 44 -2.07 4.48 -5.77
CA VAL A 44 -3.20 5.32 -6.20
C VAL A 44 -3.12 5.52 -7.70
N ASP A 45 -4.25 5.32 -8.36
CA ASP A 45 -4.41 5.46 -9.80
C ASP A 45 -5.56 6.44 -10.09
N TRP A 46 -5.20 7.65 -10.52
CA TRP A 46 -6.13 8.75 -10.79
C TRP A 46 -6.64 8.70 -12.22
N ASN A 47 -7.97 8.68 -12.37
CA ASN A 47 -8.61 8.49 -13.67
C ASN A 47 -9.48 9.70 -14.03
N LEU A 48 -9.19 10.35 -15.16
CA LEU A 48 -9.94 11.54 -15.63
C LEU A 48 -11.39 11.24 -16.08
N PHE A 49 -11.64 10.01 -16.54
CA PHE A 49 -12.91 9.62 -17.17
C PHE A 49 -13.60 8.44 -16.47
N ASP A 50 -13.04 7.98 -15.36
CA ASP A 50 -13.54 6.84 -14.59
C ASP A 50 -13.31 7.08 -13.09
N ASN A 51 -13.56 6.06 -12.27
CA ASN A 51 -13.26 6.09 -10.86
C ASN A 51 -11.75 6.14 -10.60
N ASP A 52 -11.38 6.96 -9.63
CA ASP A 52 -10.07 6.92 -9.01
C ASP A 52 -9.96 5.63 -8.18
N ASN A 53 -8.81 4.98 -8.25
CA ASN A 53 -8.57 3.71 -7.59
C ASN A 53 -7.45 3.85 -6.58
N ALA A 54 -7.58 3.17 -5.45
CA ALA A 54 -6.51 3.08 -4.47
C ALA A 54 -6.44 1.69 -3.85
N VAL A 55 -5.24 1.16 -3.71
CA VAL A 55 -4.94 -0.10 -3.03
C VAL A 55 -3.90 0.17 -1.95
N ALA A 56 -4.26 -0.11 -0.70
CA ALA A 56 -3.34 -0.08 0.41
C ALA A 56 -3.13 -1.49 0.96
N GLU A 57 -1.88 -1.86 1.22
CA GLU A 57 -1.55 -3.17 1.77
C GLU A 57 -0.46 -3.11 2.82
N THR A 58 -0.52 -4.05 3.76
CA THR A 58 0.54 -4.33 4.74
C THR A 58 0.78 -5.83 4.73
N LYS A 59 2.01 -6.27 4.50
CA LYS A 59 2.39 -7.69 4.42
C LYS A 59 3.61 -7.97 5.28
N PHE A 60 3.52 -8.96 6.16
CA PHE A 60 4.69 -9.40 6.91
C PHE A 60 5.78 -9.95 5.98
N VAL A 61 7.03 -9.60 6.29
CA VAL A 61 8.23 -10.27 5.75
C VAL A 61 8.52 -11.53 6.56
N ASN A 62 8.33 -11.47 7.87
CA ASN A 62 8.57 -12.57 8.80
C ASN A 62 7.40 -12.71 9.81
N PRO A 63 6.28 -13.36 9.41
CA PRO A 63 5.12 -13.55 10.28
C PRO A 63 5.50 -14.29 11.57
N LYS A 64 4.87 -13.91 12.68
CA LYS A 64 5.08 -14.53 13.99
C LYS A 64 3.78 -14.64 14.76
N SER A 65 3.59 -15.79 15.41
CA SER A 65 2.45 -16.01 16.30
C SER A 65 2.36 -14.92 17.38
N GLY A 66 1.14 -14.49 17.69
CA GLY A 66 0.85 -13.38 18.60
C GLY A 66 0.77 -12.01 17.91
N TYR A 67 1.12 -11.90 16.63
CA TYR A 67 1.06 -10.65 15.87
C TYR A 67 0.20 -10.78 14.61
N LYS A 68 -0.32 -9.64 14.16
CA LYS A 68 -1.05 -9.49 12.90
C LYS A 68 -0.72 -8.13 12.28
N VAL A 69 -0.89 -7.99 10.98
CA VAL A 69 -0.83 -6.70 10.30
C VAL A 69 -2.22 -6.15 10.10
N ALA A 70 -2.33 -4.82 9.98
CA ALA A 70 -3.56 -4.16 9.61
C ALA A 70 -3.31 -3.05 8.60
N VAL A 71 -4.36 -2.73 7.85
CA VAL A 71 -4.43 -1.57 6.97
C VAL A 71 -5.81 -0.94 7.06
N ARG A 72 -5.83 0.38 7.18
CA ARG A 72 -7.02 1.21 6.96
C ARG A 72 -6.77 2.07 5.73
N LEU A 73 -7.64 2.04 4.74
CA LEU A 73 -7.63 2.95 3.60
C LEU A 73 -8.82 3.90 3.72
N GLU A 74 -8.55 5.18 3.60
CA GLU A 74 -9.50 6.28 3.75
C GLU A 74 -9.60 7.06 2.45
N MET A 75 -10.81 7.51 2.17
CA MET A 75 -11.13 8.36 1.04
C MET A 75 -11.54 9.74 1.55
N TRP A 76 -10.93 10.79 1.03
CA TRP A 76 -11.16 12.16 1.46
C TRP A 76 -11.66 13.02 0.30
N LYS A 77 -12.63 13.89 0.61
CA LYS A 77 -13.19 14.88 -0.31
C LYS A 77 -13.57 16.14 0.45
N ASN A 78 -13.31 17.32 -0.10
CA ASN A 78 -13.54 18.62 0.51
C ASN A 78 -12.98 18.71 1.93
N ASN A 79 -11.76 18.20 2.14
CA ASN A 79 -11.11 18.11 3.46
C ASN A 79 -11.89 17.33 4.53
N LYS A 80 -12.78 16.43 4.13
CA LYS A 80 -13.54 15.55 5.03
C LYS A 80 -13.39 14.10 4.61
N MET A 81 -13.16 13.21 5.57
CA MET A 81 -13.19 11.77 5.34
C MET A 81 -14.62 11.36 4.94
N GLN A 82 -14.74 10.74 3.77
CA GLN A 82 -16.02 10.27 3.24
C GLN A 82 -16.28 8.82 3.62
N GLY A 83 -15.22 8.03 3.82
CA GLY A 83 -15.32 6.64 4.23
C GLY A 83 -13.95 6.00 4.45
N TYR A 84 -13.98 4.81 5.05
CA TYR A 84 -12.79 3.98 5.20
C TYR A 84 -13.11 2.49 5.04
N LYS A 85 -12.12 1.72 4.62
CA LYS A 85 -12.08 0.25 4.66
C LYS A 85 -10.94 -0.17 5.57
N TYR A 86 -11.16 -1.23 6.33
CA TYR A 86 -10.19 -1.79 7.25
C TYR A 86 -10.07 -3.29 7.03
N GLN A 87 -8.84 -3.79 6.97
CA GLN A 87 -8.55 -5.21 7.04
C GLN A 87 -7.40 -5.45 8.00
N GLU A 88 -7.41 -6.61 8.64
CA GLU A 88 -6.31 -7.16 9.42
C GLU A 88 -6.18 -8.65 9.15
N ASP A 89 -4.96 -9.16 9.22
CA ASP A 89 -4.66 -10.56 9.01
C ASP A 89 -3.31 -10.93 9.62
N LYS A 90 -3.09 -12.22 9.91
CA LYS A 90 -1.84 -12.71 10.52
C LYS A 90 -0.64 -12.63 9.57
N GLU A 91 -0.86 -12.48 8.28
CA GLU A 91 0.18 -12.45 7.25
C GLU A 91 0.06 -11.25 6.33
N TRP A 92 -1.15 -10.94 5.85
CA TRP A 92 -1.37 -9.92 4.82
C TRP A 92 -2.75 -9.27 4.87
N ALA A 93 -2.77 -7.94 5.00
CA ALA A 93 -3.99 -7.15 4.98
C ALA A 93 -3.98 -6.19 3.78
N GLN A 94 -5.10 -6.08 3.07
CA GLN A 94 -5.29 -5.22 1.91
C GLN A 94 -6.65 -4.50 1.95
N ALA A 95 -6.67 -3.23 1.57
CA ALA A 95 -7.90 -2.48 1.38
C ALA A 95 -7.87 -1.79 0.02
N THR A 96 -8.98 -1.90 -0.71
CA THR A 96 -9.11 -1.34 -2.06
C THR A 96 -10.33 -0.43 -2.14
N TYR A 97 -10.17 0.75 -2.74
CA TYR A 97 -11.26 1.66 -3.11
C TYR A 97 -11.25 1.94 -4.61
N SER A 98 -12.45 2.21 -5.13
CA SER A 98 -12.73 2.71 -6.48
C SER A 98 -13.85 3.73 -6.31
N TRP A 99 -13.61 5.01 -6.58
CA TRP A 99 -14.61 6.06 -6.38
C TRP A 99 -14.38 7.29 -7.27
N THR A 100 -15.46 7.97 -7.69
CA THR A 100 -15.35 9.16 -8.53
C THR A 100 -15.15 10.45 -7.72
N GLY A 101 -14.14 11.24 -8.11
CA GLY A 101 -13.95 12.60 -7.59
C GLY A 101 -13.52 12.58 -6.13
N VAL A 102 -12.53 11.74 -5.84
CA VAL A 102 -11.77 11.76 -4.60
C VAL A 102 -10.73 12.87 -4.70
N ASP A 103 -10.43 13.53 -3.59
CA ASP A 103 -9.37 14.54 -3.60
C ASP A 103 -8.06 13.93 -3.09
N VAL A 104 -8.15 13.02 -2.13
CA VAL A 104 -7.00 12.39 -1.46
C VAL A 104 -7.36 10.98 -0.99
N TYR A 105 -6.41 10.05 -1.17
CA TYR A 105 -6.40 8.79 -0.44
C TYR A 105 -5.37 8.84 0.70
N GLN A 106 -5.75 8.30 1.86
CA GLN A 106 -4.84 8.13 2.99
C GLN A 106 -4.88 6.68 3.45
N SER A 107 -3.73 6.11 3.75
CA SER A 107 -3.66 4.78 4.34
C SER A 107 -2.96 4.82 5.69
N ARG A 108 -3.34 3.88 6.55
CA ARG A 108 -2.74 3.67 7.86
C ARG A 108 -2.42 2.19 8.02
N HIS A 109 -1.15 1.90 8.22
CA HIS A 109 -0.57 0.56 8.28
C HIS A 109 -0.05 0.28 9.68
N SER A 110 -0.22 -0.94 10.18
CA SER A 110 0.30 -1.28 11.50
C SER A 110 0.66 -2.76 11.67
N ILE A 111 1.53 -3.02 12.65
CA ILE A 111 1.67 -4.34 13.27
C ILE A 111 0.98 -4.27 14.63
N ASN A 112 0.10 -5.22 14.89
CA ASN A 112 -0.75 -5.27 16.07
C ASN A 112 -0.45 -6.54 16.88
N ASP A 113 -0.62 -6.43 18.20
CA ASP A 113 -0.72 -7.59 19.09
C ASP A 113 -2.08 -8.26 18.90
N THR A 114 -2.11 -9.57 18.70
CA THR A 114 -3.35 -10.31 18.41
C THR A 114 -4.24 -10.48 19.65
N ALA A 115 -3.64 -10.57 20.84
CA ALA A 115 -4.40 -10.80 22.08
C ALA A 115 -5.12 -9.54 22.55
N THR A 116 -4.49 -8.38 22.38
CA THR A 116 -4.99 -7.09 22.87
C THR A 116 -5.53 -6.18 21.77
N ASN A 117 -5.33 -6.53 20.50
CA ASN A 117 -5.55 -5.66 19.34
C ASN A 117 -4.80 -4.33 19.40
N LYS A 118 -3.80 -4.21 20.27
CA LYS A 118 -3.01 -2.99 20.42
C LYS A 118 -2.08 -2.82 19.23
N GLU A 119 -2.07 -1.63 18.66
CA GLU A 119 -1.14 -1.24 17.61
C GLU A 119 0.24 -0.97 18.21
N LEU A 120 1.25 -1.67 17.71
CA LEU A 120 2.60 -1.67 18.28
C LEU A 120 3.54 -0.75 17.51
N VAL A 121 3.37 -0.69 16.20
CA VAL A 121 4.02 0.26 15.30
C VAL A 121 3.05 0.62 14.19
N VAL A 122 3.09 1.88 13.77
CA VAL A 122 2.11 2.48 12.86
C VAL A 122 2.84 3.38 11.86
N ARG A 123 2.39 3.35 10.61
CA ARG A 123 2.72 4.36 9.61
C ARG A 123 1.47 4.80 8.86
N SER A 124 1.45 6.07 8.46
CA SER A 124 0.42 6.60 7.59
C SER A 124 1.05 7.11 6.30
N LEU A 125 0.35 6.93 5.19
CA LEU A 125 0.66 7.51 3.89
C LEU A 125 -0.52 8.38 3.45
N ARG A 126 -0.19 9.41 2.70
CA ARG A 126 -1.16 10.36 2.14
C ARG A 126 -0.66 10.72 0.75
N ASP A 127 -1.52 10.51 -0.22
CA ASP A 127 -1.33 10.96 -1.59
C ASP A 127 -1.51 12.49 -1.63
N ASP A 128 -0.51 13.24 -2.10
CA ASP A 128 -0.46 14.71 -2.08
C ASP A 128 -0.14 15.37 -3.43
#